data_AF-A0A157QM01-F1
#
_entry.id   AF-A0A157QM01-F1
#
_cell.length_a   1.000
_cell.length_b   1.000
_cell.length_c   1.000
_cell.angle_alpha   90.00
_cell.angle_beta   90.00
_cell.angle_gamma   90.00
#
_symmetry.space_group_name_H-M   'P 1'
#
loop_
_entity.id
_entity.type
_entity.pdbx_description
1 polymer ?
#
loop_
_entity_poly.entity_id
_entity_poly.type
_entity_poly.pdbx_seq_one_letter_code
_entity_poly.pdbx_strand_id
1 'polypeptide(L)'
;MDPSLKTLVRHRAHAISAATADLFPLKLGHLVEAVAFAYGFGSHAAFLASKPPIHEAKFDQARFVAKLATLTNYLTAAAVGAVLDGYALKVKVAKRKVQFVSHLEYDVAVDLSGAGLANQPHVNFILPEHGKAVPEAFRVDSAASHRSLDEPVIRSKRDERLLSARLIEGHWEGGMYVYAAEHQQDDRNCIGWVKASLARAVLSALAPVRCDVFRPSSYDEGCWRVRLAVSPAVREFWSGDSAAFDVPALTHHRFQPEQGYWSDIKANGTWVGRLVEGVWLADLYPNGQAGLANLLTATQVQSALFESMYALLEKQGFYRERMLASEGRGAAAVAIAGDTHP
;
A
#
# COMPACT_ATOMS: atom_id res chain seq x y z
N MET A 1 17.42 -32.09 12.65
CA MET A 1 16.86 -30.74 12.35
C MET A 1 15.42 -30.81 12.79
N ASP A 2 15.02 -30.01 13.78
CA ASP A 2 13.69 -30.13 14.42
C ASP A 2 12.57 -29.89 13.38
N PRO A 3 11.64 -30.85 13.17
CA PRO A 3 10.50 -30.67 12.28
C PRO A 3 9.63 -29.45 12.61
N SER A 4 9.69 -28.93 13.84
CA SER A 4 8.91 -27.77 14.30
C SER A 4 9.23 -26.48 13.53
N LEU A 5 10.51 -26.24 13.17
CA LEU A 5 10.97 -24.96 12.62
C LEU A 5 10.61 -24.76 11.15
N LYS A 6 10.81 -25.80 10.31
CA LYS A 6 10.39 -25.75 8.89
C LYS A 6 8.88 -25.56 8.77
N THR A 7 8.15 -26.11 9.74
CA THR A 7 6.69 -26.01 9.81
C THR A 7 6.28 -24.58 10.15
N LEU A 8 6.98 -23.89 11.06
CA LEU A 8 6.63 -22.52 11.49
C LEU A 8 6.58 -21.51 10.32
N VAL A 9 7.65 -21.40 9.52
CA VAL A 9 7.72 -20.43 8.42
C VAL A 9 6.65 -20.72 7.36
N ARG A 10 6.51 -21.99 6.98
CA ARG A 10 5.51 -22.39 5.98
C ARG A 10 4.09 -22.20 6.51
N HIS A 11 3.83 -22.58 7.76
CA HIS A 11 2.53 -22.41 8.40
C HIS A 11 2.12 -20.94 8.42
N ARG A 12 3.01 -20.04 8.85
CA ARG A 12 2.73 -18.60 8.85
C ARG A 12 2.55 -18.05 7.44
N ALA A 13 3.38 -18.47 6.48
CA ALA A 13 3.20 -18.09 5.07
C ALA A 13 1.85 -18.56 4.50
N HIS A 14 1.41 -19.77 4.83
CA HIS A 14 0.08 -20.29 4.45
C HIS A 14 -1.05 -19.51 5.13
N ALA A 15 -0.93 -19.20 6.41
CA ALA A 15 -1.93 -18.42 7.14
C ALA A 15 -2.10 -17.02 6.52
N ILE A 16 -0.99 -16.33 6.21
CA ILE A 16 -1.02 -15.04 5.51
C ILE A 16 -1.64 -15.19 4.12
N SER A 17 -1.23 -16.22 3.37
CA SER A 17 -1.78 -16.48 2.03
C SER A 17 -3.28 -16.73 2.06
N ALA A 18 -3.78 -17.43 3.08
CA ALA A 18 -5.21 -17.70 3.26
C ALA A 18 -5.97 -16.42 3.63
N ALA A 19 -5.42 -15.61 4.55
CA ALA A 19 -6.02 -14.36 4.98
C ALA A 19 -6.16 -13.32 3.85
N THR A 20 -5.30 -13.38 2.83
CA THR A 20 -5.36 -12.45 1.68
C THR A 20 -5.95 -13.05 0.41
N ALA A 21 -6.31 -14.34 0.40
CA ALA A 21 -6.67 -15.08 -0.82
C ALA A 21 -7.83 -14.44 -1.60
N ASP A 22 -8.85 -13.98 -0.89
CA ASP A 22 -10.05 -13.35 -1.48
C ASP A 22 -9.83 -11.91 -1.95
N LEU A 23 -8.71 -11.30 -1.54
CA LEU A 23 -8.36 -9.92 -1.86
C LEU A 23 -7.37 -9.88 -3.03
N PHE A 24 -6.21 -10.53 -2.86
CA PHE A 24 -5.20 -10.58 -3.89
C PHE A 24 -4.30 -11.82 -3.72
N PRO A 25 -3.99 -12.53 -4.82
CA PRO A 25 -3.13 -13.71 -4.76
C PRO A 25 -1.68 -13.31 -4.49
N LEU A 26 -1.02 -14.08 -3.61
CA LEU A 26 0.40 -13.96 -3.31
C LEU A 26 1.11 -15.25 -3.66
N LYS A 27 2.31 -15.14 -4.25
CA LYS A 27 3.16 -16.32 -4.47
C LYS A 27 3.67 -16.80 -3.11
N LEU A 28 3.37 -18.06 -2.77
CA LEU A 28 3.80 -18.66 -1.50
C LEU A 28 5.32 -18.56 -1.30
N GLY A 29 6.11 -18.71 -2.36
CA GLY A 29 7.57 -18.55 -2.29
C GLY A 29 8.01 -17.17 -1.83
N HIS A 30 7.29 -16.10 -2.21
CA HIS A 30 7.60 -14.74 -1.74
C HIS A 30 7.28 -14.59 -0.26
N LEU A 31 6.16 -15.15 0.20
CA LEU A 31 5.78 -15.15 1.61
C LEU A 31 6.77 -15.91 2.48
N VAL A 32 7.18 -17.11 2.04
CA VAL A 32 8.18 -17.92 2.75
C VAL A 32 9.51 -17.17 2.90
N GLU A 33 9.97 -16.52 1.83
CA GLU A 33 11.19 -15.70 1.85
C GLU A 33 11.06 -14.49 2.78
N ALA A 34 9.93 -13.78 2.74
CA ALA A 34 9.67 -12.64 3.61
C ALA A 34 9.53 -13.04 5.09
N VAL A 35 8.87 -14.17 5.40
CA VAL A 35 8.75 -14.69 6.76
C VAL A 35 10.11 -15.13 7.31
N ALA A 36 10.95 -15.78 6.50
CA ALA A 36 12.32 -16.10 6.91
C ALA A 36 13.12 -14.83 7.27
N PHE A 37 12.96 -13.77 6.48
CA PHE A 37 13.59 -12.47 6.72
C PHE A 37 13.11 -11.79 8.00
N ALA A 38 11.81 -11.91 8.29
CA ALA A 38 11.20 -11.42 9.52
C ALA A 38 11.77 -12.07 10.78
N TYR A 39 12.23 -13.32 10.70
CA TYR A 39 12.91 -14.02 11.79
C TYR A 39 14.44 -13.75 11.84
N GLY A 40 14.94 -12.81 11.02
CA GLY A 40 16.33 -12.38 11.04
C GLY A 40 17.26 -13.11 10.08
N PHE A 41 16.74 -13.94 9.17
CA PHE A 41 17.56 -14.68 8.20
C PHE A 41 17.65 -13.93 6.87
N GLY A 42 18.83 -13.92 6.24
CA GLY A 42 18.99 -13.23 4.95
C GLY A 42 18.16 -13.85 3.81
N SER A 43 17.80 -15.13 3.93
CA SER A 43 16.95 -15.86 2.97
C SER A 43 16.30 -17.10 3.60
N HIS A 44 15.33 -17.70 2.90
CA HIS A 44 14.76 -18.98 3.30
C HIS A 44 15.81 -20.11 3.30
N ALA A 45 16.78 -20.08 2.38
CA ALA A 45 17.87 -21.05 2.39
C ALA A 45 18.75 -20.93 3.65
N ALA A 46 19.07 -19.69 4.06
CA ALA A 46 19.81 -19.43 5.29
C ALA A 46 19.03 -19.87 6.54
N PHE A 47 17.70 -19.67 6.53
CA PHE A 47 16.81 -20.18 7.57
C PHE A 47 16.88 -21.72 7.67
N LEU A 48 16.79 -22.43 6.55
CA LEU A 48 16.83 -23.90 6.52
C LEU A 48 18.19 -24.47 6.97
N ALA A 49 19.27 -23.72 6.78
CA ALA A 49 20.62 -24.10 7.22
C ALA A 49 20.85 -23.84 8.72
N SER A 50 19.98 -23.08 9.37
CA SER A 50 20.15 -22.68 10.76
C SER A 50 19.89 -23.84 11.74
N LYS A 51 20.61 -23.82 12.87
CA LYS A 51 20.49 -24.78 13.97
C LYS A 51 19.82 -24.27 15.26
N PRO A 52 19.75 -22.95 15.59
CA PRO A 52 19.20 -22.52 16.87
C PRO A 52 17.66 -22.60 16.87
N PRO A 53 17.04 -22.71 18.07
CA PRO A 53 15.59 -22.59 18.20
C PRO A 53 15.16 -21.17 17.83
N ILE A 54 14.09 -21.08 17.04
CA ILE A 54 13.46 -19.83 16.63
C ILE A 54 12.19 -19.69 17.45
N HIS A 55 12.08 -18.57 18.14
CA HIS A 55 10.90 -18.24 18.95
C HIS A 55 9.93 -17.42 18.11
N GLU A 56 8.64 -17.74 18.18
CA GLU A 56 7.59 -17.02 17.46
C GLU A 56 7.57 -15.52 17.82
N ALA A 57 7.87 -15.17 19.08
CA ALA A 57 7.99 -13.80 19.55
C ALA A 57 9.10 -12.97 18.86
N LYS A 58 9.98 -13.60 18.08
CA LYS A 58 11.01 -12.91 17.28
C LYS A 58 10.54 -12.47 15.90
N PHE A 59 9.27 -12.71 15.53
CA PHE A 59 8.77 -12.30 14.23
C PHE A 59 8.70 -10.77 14.14
N ASP A 60 9.55 -10.19 13.31
CA ASP A 60 9.55 -8.76 13.02
C ASP A 60 8.66 -8.47 11.80
N GLN A 61 7.41 -8.06 12.07
CA GLN A 61 6.43 -7.72 11.04
C GLN A 61 6.92 -6.61 10.10
N ALA A 62 7.70 -5.69 10.63
CA ALA A 62 8.15 -4.56 9.87
C ALA A 62 9.19 -5.06 8.83
N ARG A 63 10.16 -5.88 9.25
CA ARG A 63 11.12 -6.54 8.34
C ARG A 63 10.43 -7.45 7.33
N PHE A 64 9.34 -8.13 7.73
CA PHE A 64 8.50 -8.88 6.81
C PHE A 64 7.95 -7.99 5.68
N VAL A 65 7.32 -6.86 6.02
CA VAL A 65 6.72 -5.93 5.05
C VAL A 65 7.80 -5.37 4.12
N ALA A 66 8.95 -4.94 4.66
CA ALA A 66 10.05 -4.44 3.86
C ALA A 66 10.53 -5.47 2.84
N LYS A 67 10.77 -6.73 3.25
CA LYS A 67 11.18 -7.80 2.35
C LYS A 67 10.11 -8.16 1.34
N LEU A 68 8.84 -8.17 1.74
CA LEU A 68 7.73 -8.47 0.82
C LEU A 68 7.60 -7.39 -0.26
N ALA A 69 7.87 -6.13 0.07
CA ALA A 69 7.87 -5.02 -0.89
C ALA A 69 8.90 -5.25 -2.01
N THR A 70 10.11 -5.71 -1.68
CA THR A 70 11.15 -6.02 -2.68
C THR A 70 10.79 -7.21 -3.58
N LEU A 71 9.94 -8.13 -3.10
CA LEU A 71 9.52 -9.32 -3.84
C LEU A 71 8.23 -9.10 -4.64
N THR A 72 7.47 -8.04 -4.34
CA THR A 72 6.18 -7.74 -4.96
C THR A 72 6.12 -6.27 -5.39
N ASN A 73 5.45 -5.44 -4.60
CA ASN A 73 5.44 -3.99 -4.68
C ASN A 73 5.02 -3.43 -3.31
N TYR A 74 5.29 -2.15 -3.09
CA TYR A 74 4.95 -1.46 -1.86
C TYR A 74 3.46 -1.59 -1.48
N LEU A 75 2.53 -1.31 -2.40
CA LEU A 75 1.09 -1.34 -2.10
C LEU A 75 0.62 -2.71 -1.59
N THR A 76 1.14 -3.78 -2.20
CA THR A 76 0.84 -5.16 -1.79
C THR A 76 1.42 -5.46 -0.41
N ALA A 77 2.69 -5.11 -0.17
CA ALA A 77 3.33 -5.36 1.11
C ALA A 77 2.70 -4.56 2.26
N ALA A 78 2.37 -3.29 2.02
CA ALA A 78 1.66 -2.44 2.96
C ALA A 78 0.26 -2.99 3.28
N ALA A 79 -0.47 -3.47 2.26
CA ALA A 79 -1.77 -4.09 2.46
C ALA A 79 -1.70 -5.37 3.30
N VAL A 80 -0.70 -6.22 3.07
CA VAL A 80 -0.46 -7.41 3.92
C VAL A 80 -0.09 -6.99 5.35
N GLY A 81 0.70 -5.92 5.51
CA GLY A 81 1.01 -5.34 6.81
C GLY A 81 -0.26 -4.97 7.59
N ALA A 82 -1.22 -4.31 6.95
CA ALA A 82 -2.51 -3.99 7.57
C ALA A 82 -3.31 -5.26 7.93
N VAL A 83 -3.29 -6.30 7.10
CA VAL A 83 -3.94 -7.58 7.46
C VAL A 83 -3.29 -8.21 8.70
N LEU A 84 -1.97 -8.16 8.81
CA LEU A 84 -1.24 -8.62 10.00
C LEU A 84 -1.55 -7.80 11.24
N ASP A 85 -1.92 -6.53 11.07
CA ASP A 85 -2.39 -5.63 12.13
C ASP A 85 -3.83 -5.90 12.58
N GLY A 86 -4.49 -6.91 12.01
CA GLY A 86 -5.85 -7.32 12.36
C GLY A 86 -6.94 -6.56 11.60
N TYR A 87 -6.60 -5.85 10.52
CA TYR A 87 -7.62 -5.30 9.63
C TYR A 87 -8.16 -6.38 8.69
N ALA A 88 -9.47 -6.38 8.49
CA ALA A 88 -10.15 -7.23 7.53
C ALA A 88 -10.93 -6.36 6.54
N LEU A 89 -10.85 -6.73 5.26
CA LEU A 89 -11.50 -6.01 4.17
C LEU A 89 -12.39 -6.97 3.38
N LYS A 90 -13.55 -6.49 2.94
CA LYS A 90 -14.41 -7.18 1.99
C LYS A 90 -14.72 -6.26 0.82
N VAL A 91 -14.53 -6.74 -0.40
CA VAL A 91 -14.89 -6.03 -1.63
C VAL A 91 -16.01 -6.76 -2.35
N LYS A 92 -17.18 -6.13 -2.45
CA LYS A 92 -18.36 -6.62 -3.17
C LYS A 92 -18.46 -5.90 -4.50
N VAL A 93 -18.67 -6.66 -5.57
CA VAL A 93 -18.91 -6.14 -6.92
C VAL A 93 -20.18 -6.82 -7.43
N ALA A 94 -21.22 -6.03 -7.70
CA ALA A 94 -22.52 -6.52 -8.11
C ALA A 94 -22.93 -5.88 -9.44
N LYS A 95 -23.25 -6.71 -10.44
CA LYS A 95 -23.69 -6.22 -11.75
C LYS A 95 -25.05 -5.54 -11.62
N ARG A 96 -25.20 -4.33 -12.17
CA ARG A 96 -26.48 -3.61 -12.16
C ARG A 96 -27.53 -4.34 -13.00
N LYS A 97 -28.80 -4.25 -12.60
CA LYS A 97 -29.91 -4.83 -13.37
C LYS A 97 -30.14 -4.09 -14.69
N VAL A 98 -30.03 -2.76 -14.65
CA VAL A 98 -30.14 -1.90 -15.84
C VAL A 98 -28.74 -1.67 -16.38
N GLN A 99 -28.56 -1.92 -17.67
CA GLN A 99 -27.28 -1.84 -18.36
C GLN A 99 -27.39 -0.90 -19.55
N PHE A 100 -26.32 -0.15 -19.83
CA PHE A 100 -26.24 0.67 -21.03
C PHE A 100 -25.79 -0.19 -22.21
N VAL A 101 -26.27 0.14 -23.41
CA VAL A 101 -25.86 -0.57 -24.63
C VAL A 101 -24.36 -0.45 -24.89
N SER A 102 -23.76 0.68 -24.48
CA SER A 102 -22.34 0.97 -24.73
C SER A 102 -21.36 0.36 -23.74
N HIS A 103 -21.79 -0.04 -22.54
CA HIS A 103 -20.89 -0.49 -21.47
C HIS A 103 -21.63 -1.23 -20.35
N LEU A 104 -20.89 -2.08 -19.62
CA LEU A 104 -21.41 -2.74 -18.42
C LEU A 104 -21.17 -1.91 -17.17
N GLU A 105 -22.14 -1.89 -16.26
CA GLU A 105 -22.07 -1.20 -14.97
C GLU A 105 -22.24 -2.15 -13.78
N TYR A 106 -21.47 -1.86 -12.73
CA TYR A 106 -21.47 -2.60 -11.47
C TYR A 106 -21.46 -1.64 -10.29
N ASP A 107 -22.22 -1.98 -9.25
CA ASP A 107 -22.08 -1.36 -7.94
C ASP A 107 -20.89 -2.02 -7.22
N VAL A 108 -20.05 -1.19 -6.61
CA VAL A 108 -18.88 -1.62 -5.85
C VAL A 108 -18.99 -1.09 -4.44
N ALA A 109 -18.86 -1.99 -3.46
CA ALA A 109 -18.86 -1.65 -2.05
C ALA A 109 -17.63 -2.26 -1.37
N VAL A 110 -17.04 -1.50 -0.46
CA VAL A 110 -15.90 -1.91 0.36
C VAL A 110 -16.28 -1.76 1.82
N ASP A 111 -16.09 -2.84 2.58
CA ASP A 111 -16.30 -2.88 4.02
C ASP A 111 -14.95 -3.18 4.69
N LEU A 112 -14.44 -2.23 5.47
CA LEU A 112 -13.23 -2.31 6.28
C LEU A 112 -13.61 -2.48 7.76
N SER A 113 -12.96 -3.41 8.44
CA SER A 113 -13.16 -3.68 9.86
C SER A 113 -11.82 -3.94 10.56
N GLY A 114 -11.78 -3.73 11.88
CA GLY A 114 -10.59 -3.91 12.71
C GLY A 114 -10.58 -2.95 13.90
N ALA A 115 -9.94 -3.34 15.00
CA ALA A 115 -9.95 -2.58 16.26
C ALA A 115 -9.36 -1.16 16.12
N GLY A 116 -8.45 -0.95 15.16
CA GLY A 116 -7.82 0.36 14.93
C GLY A 116 -8.71 1.38 14.22
N LEU A 117 -9.85 0.97 13.66
CA LEU A 117 -10.70 1.86 12.85
C LEU A 117 -11.46 2.89 13.70
N ALA A 118 -11.76 2.60 14.96
CA ALA A 118 -12.47 3.52 15.86
C ALA A 118 -11.76 4.88 16.02
N ASN A 119 -10.44 4.89 15.83
CA ASN A 119 -9.61 6.09 15.94
C ASN A 119 -9.35 6.76 14.58
N GLN A 120 -9.93 6.24 13.49
CA GLN A 120 -9.77 6.72 12.11
C GLN A 120 -11.13 6.70 11.39
N PRO A 121 -12.05 7.63 11.71
CA PRO A 121 -13.39 7.64 11.13
C PRO A 121 -13.39 7.89 9.62
N HIS A 122 -12.32 8.50 9.11
CA HIS A 122 -12.10 8.74 7.69
C HIS A 122 -10.75 8.19 7.27
N VAL A 123 -10.75 7.33 6.25
CA VAL A 123 -9.53 6.81 5.63
C VAL A 123 -9.53 7.27 4.18
N ASN A 124 -8.64 8.22 3.85
CA ASN A 124 -8.48 8.71 2.49
C ASN A 124 -7.60 7.74 1.68
N PHE A 125 -7.97 7.47 0.44
CA PHE A 125 -7.21 6.66 -0.49
C PHE A 125 -7.41 7.12 -1.94
N ILE A 126 -6.53 6.70 -2.84
CA ILE A 126 -6.63 7.01 -4.27
C ILE A 126 -7.23 5.79 -4.99
N LEU A 127 -8.25 6.04 -5.80
CA LEU A 127 -8.87 5.00 -6.62
C LEU A 127 -7.86 4.43 -7.63
N PRO A 128 -7.87 3.10 -7.83
CA PRO A 128 -6.96 2.48 -8.79
C PRO A 128 -7.34 2.84 -10.23
N GLU A 129 -6.33 3.04 -11.07
CA GLU A 129 -6.49 3.31 -12.50
C GLU A 129 -5.97 2.13 -13.33
N HIS A 130 -6.81 1.59 -14.22
CA HIS A 130 -6.43 0.48 -15.09
C HIS A 130 -5.87 0.99 -16.42
N GLY A 131 -4.55 1.20 -16.46
CA GLY A 131 -3.83 1.62 -17.66
C GLY A 131 -4.26 3.01 -18.15
N LYS A 132 -3.32 3.90 -18.47
CA LYS A 132 -3.65 5.19 -19.10
C LYS A 132 -4.00 5.04 -20.60
N ALA A 133 -4.47 3.86 -21.00
CA ALA A 133 -4.74 3.52 -22.39
C ALA A 133 -5.93 4.31 -22.92
N VAL A 134 -5.84 4.73 -24.18
CA VAL A 134 -6.94 5.36 -24.91
C VAL A 134 -7.29 4.46 -26.09
N PRO A 135 -8.52 3.90 -26.17
CA PRO A 135 -9.63 4.07 -25.22
C PRO A 135 -9.42 3.33 -23.90
N GLU A 136 -10.02 3.85 -22.81
CA GLU A 136 -9.99 3.20 -21.49
C GLU A 136 -10.78 1.89 -21.54
N ALA A 137 -10.18 0.81 -21.02
CA ALA A 137 -10.79 -0.51 -21.01
C ALA A 137 -11.94 -0.63 -20.00
N PHE A 138 -11.73 -0.15 -18.78
CA PHE A 138 -12.73 -0.05 -17.72
C PHE A 138 -12.27 0.96 -16.66
N ARG A 139 -13.22 1.48 -15.88
CA ARG A 139 -12.97 2.45 -14.80
C ARG A 139 -13.61 2.03 -13.47
N VAL A 140 -13.05 2.56 -12.39
CA VAL A 140 -13.68 2.62 -11.06
C VAL A 140 -13.86 4.09 -10.71
N ASP A 141 -15.02 4.45 -10.16
CA ASP A 141 -15.35 5.81 -9.74
C ASP A 141 -16.03 5.78 -8.36
N SER A 142 -15.80 6.80 -7.54
CA SER A 142 -16.37 6.92 -6.20
C SER A 142 -17.76 7.56 -6.29
N ALA A 143 -18.70 7.08 -5.47
CA ALA A 143 -19.96 7.78 -5.27
C ALA A 143 -19.70 9.19 -4.73
N ALA A 144 -20.55 10.16 -5.07
CA ALA A 144 -20.32 11.57 -4.73
C ALA A 144 -20.12 11.80 -3.22
N SER A 145 -20.84 11.06 -2.37
CA SER A 145 -20.71 11.10 -0.91
C SER A 145 -19.37 10.59 -0.37
N HIS A 146 -18.70 9.72 -1.12
CA HIS A 146 -17.45 9.06 -0.76
C HIS A 146 -16.23 9.63 -1.49
N ARG A 147 -16.37 10.77 -2.19
CA ARG A 147 -15.24 11.52 -2.74
C ARG A 147 -14.56 12.31 -1.62
N SER A 148 -13.22 12.32 -1.63
CA SER A 148 -12.44 13.16 -0.75
C SER A 148 -12.12 14.47 -1.44
N LEU A 149 -12.47 15.59 -0.80
CA LEU A 149 -12.16 16.94 -1.27
C LEU A 149 -10.93 17.53 -0.59
N ASP A 150 -10.44 16.89 0.47
CA ASP A 150 -9.30 17.40 1.24
C ASP A 150 -8.04 17.42 0.36
N GLU A 151 -7.93 16.46 -0.56
CA GLU A 151 -6.73 16.21 -1.37
C GLU A 151 -7.12 15.78 -2.80
N PRO A 152 -7.66 16.68 -3.64
CA PRO A 152 -8.25 16.30 -4.91
C PRO A 152 -7.19 15.87 -5.94
N VAL A 153 -7.17 14.57 -6.25
CA VAL A 153 -6.42 14.04 -7.38
C VAL A 153 -7.36 13.95 -8.57
N ILE A 154 -7.09 14.74 -9.61
CA ILE A 154 -7.91 14.77 -10.83
C ILE A 154 -7.36 13.78 -11.84
N ARG A 155 -8.22 12.90 -12.37
CA ARG A 155 -7.88 11.89 -13.37
C ARG A 155 -7.30 12.47 -14.66
N SER A 156 -7.95 13.49 -15.22
CA SER A 156 -7.46 14.23 -16.39
C SER A 156 -8.13 15.60 -16.51
N LYS A 157 -7.52 16.54 -17.26
CA LYS A 157 -8.10 17.88 -17.52
C LYS A 157 -9.46 17.79 -18.22
N ARG A 158 -9.70 16.70 -18.96
CA ARG A 158 -10.91 16.53 -19.78
C ARG A 158 -12.08 15.93 -19.01
N ASP A 159 -11.79 15.10 -18.00
CA ASP A 159 -12.82 14.38 -17.23
C ASP A 159 -13.17 15.11 -15.93
N GLU A 160 -12.28 15.94 -15.38
CA GLU A 160 -12.44 16.68 -14.11
C GLU A 160 -12.85 15.82 -12.89
N ARG A 161 -12.88 14.49 -13.05
CA ARG A 161 -13.27 13.55 -11.98
C ARG A 161 -12.16 13.35 -10.98
N LEU A 162 -12.57 13.27 -9.72
CA LEU A 162 -11.72 13.02 -8.57
C LEU A 162 -11.44 11.52 -8.41
N LEU A 163 -10.16 11.16 -8.32
CA LEU A 163 -9.67 9.84 -7.92
C LEU A 163 -9.59 9.72 -6.39
N SER A 164 -9.59 10.82 -5.65
CA SER A 164 -9.52 10.80 -4.21
C SER A 164 -10.85 10.34 -3.61
N ALA A 165 -10.77 9.27 -2.84
CA ALA A 165 -11.90 8.66 -2.16
C ALA A 165 -11.66 8.62 -0.65
N ARG A 166 -12.74 8.46 0.11
CA ARG A 166 -12.68 8.27 1.56
C ARG A 166 -13.59 7.14 1.99
N LEU A 167 -13.12 6.32 2.92
CA LEU A 167 -14.02 5.50 3.73
C LEU A 167 -14.69 6.38 4.79
N ILE A 168 -15.97 6.14 5.02
CA ILE A 168 -16.75 6.76 6.11
C ILE A 168 -17.13 5.61 7.02
N GLU A 169 -16.64 5.64 8.27
CA GLU A 169 -16.93 4.58 9.26
C GLU A 169 -16.57 3.17 8.75
N GLY A 170 -15.49 3.06 7.97
CA GLY A 170 -15.05 1.79 7.38
C GLY A 170 -15.79 1.38 6.11
N HIS A 171 -16.70 2.20 5.59
CA HIS A 171 -17.47 1.88 4.40
C HIS A 171 -17.12 2.80 3.23
N TRP A 172 -17.08 2.23 2.02
CA TRP A 172 -16.97 3.00 0.77
C TRP A 172 -17.86 2.40 -0.31
N GLU A 173 -18.48 3.28 -1.11
CA GLU A 173 -19.30 2.90 -2.26
C GLU A 173 -18.88 3.64 -3.53
N GLY A 174 -19.03 2.95 -4.66
CA GLY A 174 -18.76 3.49 -5.97
C GLY A 174 -19.31 2.61 -7.08
N GLY A 175 -18.81 2.85 -8.29
CA GLY A 175 -19.19 2.08 -9.48
C GLY A 175 -17.98 1.63 -10.28
N MET A 176 -18.11 0.48 -10.94
CA MET A 176 -17.21 0.03 -11.99
C MET A 176 -17.93 0.05 -13.33
N TYR A 177 -17.25 0.54 -14.37
CA TYR A 177 -17.79 0.67 -15.72
C TYR A 177 -16.83 0.03 -16.72
N VAL A 178 -17.32 -0.93 -17.53
CA VAL A 178 -16.51 -1.74 -18.44
C VAL A 178 -16.85 -1.39 -19.88
N TYR A 179 -15.88 -0.84 -20.63
CA TYR A 179 -16.10 -0.30 -21.97
C TYR A 179 -15.55 -1.18 -23.09
N ALA A 180 -14.38 -1.78 -22.90
CA ALA A 180 -13.77 -2.59 -23.95
C ALA A 180 -14.61 -3.85 -24.21
N ALA A 181 -14.94 -4.11 -25.47
CA ALA A 181 -15.84 -5.21 -25.86
C ALA A 181 -15.35 -6.58 -25.37
N GLU A 182 -14.02 -6.80 -25.38
CA GLU A 182 -13.40 -8.02 -24.84
C GLU A 182 -13.70 -8.25 -23.36
N HIS A 183 -13.67 -7.20 -22.53
CA HIS A 183 -14.01 -7.27 -21.12
C HIS A 183 -15.52 -7.29 -20.86
N GLN A 184 -16.33 -6.82 -21.80
CA GLN A 184 -17.78 -6.97 -21.69
C GLN A 184 -18.24 -8.41 -21.96
N GLN A 185 -17.51 -9.15 -22.80
CA GLN A 185 -17.78 -10.57 -23.05
C GLN A 185 -17.31 -11.47 -21.89
N ASP A 186 -16.18 -11.14 -21.26
CA ASP A 186 -15.66 -11.81 -20.07
C ASP A 186 -15.12 -10.77 -19.06
N ASP A 187 -15.96 -10.46 -18.07
CA ASP A 187 -15.71 -9.44 -17.03
C ASP A 187 -14.95 -9.98 -15.82
N ARG A 188 -14.64 -11.29 -15.76
CA ARG A 188 -14.04 -11.92 -14.57
C ARG A 188 -12.68 -11.32 -14.23
N ASN A 189 -11.88 -11.05 -15.26
CA ASN A 189 -10.55 -10.45 -15.09
C ASN A 189 -10.63 -8.99 -14.62
N CYS A 190 -11.58 -8.21 -15.13
CA CYS A 190 -11.74 -6.82 -14.68
C CYS A 190 -12.25 -6.75 -13.24
N ILE A 191 -13.21 -7.60 -12.87
CA ILE A 191 -13.72 -7.72 -11.49
C ILE A 191 -12.59 -8.14 -10.55
N GLY A 192 -11.81 -9.16 -10.93
CA GLY A 192 -10.67 -9.63 -10.15
C GLY A 192 -9.61 -8.55 -9.95
N TRP A 193 -9.28 -7.81 -11.02
CA TRP A 193 -8.35 -6.68 -10.95
C TRP A 193 -8.87 -5.57 -10.03
N VAL A 194 -10.15 -5.20 -10.14
CA VAL A 194 -10.75 -4.13 -9.32
C VAL A 194 -10.74 -4.51 -7.85
N LYS A 195 -11.16 -5.74 -7.52
CA LYS A 195 -11.11 -6.25 -6.14
C LYS A 195 -9.69 -6.17 -5.56
N ALA A 196 -8.72 -6.69 -6.29
CA ALA A 196 -7.32 -6.70 -5.84
C ALA A 196 -6.74 -5.30 -5.70
N SER A 197 -7.05 -4.40 -6.62
CA SER A 197 -6.48 -3.04 -6.64
C SER A 197 -7.13 -2.14 -5.61
N LEU A 198 -8.45 -2.22 -5.43
CA LEU A 198 -9.14 -1.53 -4.32
C LEU A 198 -8.67 -2.05 -2.97
N ALA A 199 -8.52 -3.36 -2.82
CA ALA A 199 -8.03 -3.93 -1.57
C ALA A 199 -6.65 -3.40 -1.19
N ARG A 200 -5.73 -3.35 -2.16
CA ARG A 200 -4.40 -2.75 -1.95
C ARG A 200 -4.49 -1.27 -1.61
N ALA A 201 -5.27 -0.49 -2.36
CA ALA A 201 -5.38 0.96 -2.15
C ALA A 201 -5.94 1.30 -0.76
N VAL A 202 -6.98 0.60 -0.32
CA VAL A 202 -7.61 0.83 0.99
C VAL A 202 -6.71 0.35 2.13
N LEU A 203 -6.20 -0.88 2.06
CA LEU A 203 -5.38 -1.43 3.15
C LEU A 203 -4.02 -0.72 3.26
N SER A 204 -3.41 -0.31 2.15
CA SER A 204 -2.15 0.45 2.20
C SER A 204 -2.33 1.85 2.77
N ALA A 205 -3.54 2.42 2.72
CA ALA A 205 -3.83 3.71 3.34
C ALA A 205 -3.77 3.66 4.88
N LEU A 206 -3.84 2.46 5.47
CA LEU A 206 -3.70 2.23 6.92
C LEU A 206 -2.24 2.04 7.35
N ALA A 207 -1.31 1.96 6.39
CA ALA A 207 0.09 1.72 6.70
C ALA A 207 0.72 2.89 7.47
N PRO A 208 1.76 2.64 8.29
CA PRO A 208 2.49 3.71 8.99
C PRO A 208 3.02 4.81 8.06
N VAL A 209 3.32 4.46 6.81
CA VAL A 209 3.77 5.37 5.76
C VAL A 209 2.91 5.12 4.54
N ARG A 210 2.30 6.17 3.98
CA ARG A 210 1.59 6.22 2.71
C ARG A 210 2.41 7.00 1.68
N CYS A 211 2.63 6.43 0.50
CA CYS A 211 3.26 7.15 -0.62
C CYS A 211 2.33 7.15 -1.84
N ASP A 212 1.83 8.32 -2.19
CA ASP A 212 0.98 8.57 -3.35
C ASP A 212 1.84 9.20 -4.46
N VAL A 213 1.90 8.55 -5.62
CA VAL A 213 2.59 9.08 -6.80
C VAL A 213 1.59 9.15 -7.93
N PHE A 214 1.19 10.36 -8.29
CA PHE A 214 0.15 10.60 -9.28
C PHE A 214 0.59 11.71 -10.24
N ARG A 215 -0.05 11.79 -11.40
CA ARG A 215 0.26 12.84 -12.38
C ARG A 215 -0.90 13.83 -12.43
N PRO A 216 -0.76 15.04 -11.86
CA PRO A 216 -1.75 16.08 -12.03
C PRO A 216 -2.01 16.36 -13.51
N SER A 217 -3.21 16.81 -13.80
CA SER A 217 -3.68 17.03 -15.16
C SER A 217 -2.85 18.07 -15.93
N SER A 218 -2.18 18.99 -15.23
CA SER A 218 -1.27 20.00 -15.76
C SER A 218 0.15 19.52 -16.05
N TYR A 219 0.51 18.29 -15.67
CA TYR A 219 1.89 17.82 -15.72
C TYR A 219 2.17 17.09 -17.03
N ASP A 220 3.35 17.35 -17.58
CA ASP A 220 3.89 16.66 -18.74
C ASP A 220 4.09 15.16 -18.46
N GLU A 221 4.24 14.37 -19.52
CA GLU A 221 4.57 12.96 -19.39
C GLU A 221 5.90 12.77 -18.66
N GLY A 222 5.96 11.79 -17.75
CA GLY A 222 7.13 11.57 -16.90
C GLY A 222 7.26 12.52 -15.71
N CYS A 223 6.41 13.54 -15.59
CA CYS A 223 6.34 14.41 -14.41
C CYS A 223 5.28 13.89 -13.44
N TRP A 224 5.58 13.89 -12.14
CA TRP A 224 4.68 13.36 -11.12
C TRP A 224 4.60 14.29 -9.92
N ARG A 225 3.43 14.32 -9.29
CA ARG A 225 3.29 14.78 -7.92
C ARG A 225 3.51 13.59 -7.00
N VAL A 226 4.33 13.81 -5.99
CA VAL A 226 4.65 12.84 -4.95
C VAL A 226 4.17 13.39 -3.63
N ARG A 227 3.42 12.55 -2.92
CA ARG A 227 2.97 12.82 -1.57
C ARG A 227 3.30 11.65 -0.68
N LEU A 228 4.03 11.93 0.38
CA LEU A 228 4.38 10.98 1.42
C LEU A 228 3.68 11.43 2.69
N ALA A 229 2.94 10.54 3.35
CA ALA A 229 2.25 10.85 4.58
C ALA A 229 2.55 9.77 5.61
N VAL A 230 2.61 10.14 6.89
CA VAL A 230 2.75 9.19 7.99
C VAL A 230 1.44 9.09 8.77
N SER A 231 1.19 7.91 9.33
CA SER A 231 -0.03 7.66 10.08
C SER A 231 -0.07 8.45 11.40
N PRO A 232 -1.26 8.66 12.01
CA PRO A 232 -1.37 9.31 13.31
C PRO A 232 -0.48 8.66 14.39
N ALA A 233 -0.34 7.33 14.37
CA ALA A 233 0.51 6.60 15.31
C ALA A 233 2.00 6.96 15.17
N VAL A 234 2.47 7.19 13.94
CA VAL A 234 3.85 7.63 13.71
C VAL A 234 4.03 9.08 14.15
N ARG A 235 3.04 9.95 13.91
CA ARG A 235 3.07 11.35 14.38
C ARG A 235 3.11 11.46 15.90
N GLU A 236 2.31 10.63 16.58
CA GLU A 236 2.28 10.53 18.03
C GLU A 236 3.64 10.07 18.57
N PHE A 237 4.23 9.03 17.97
CA PHE A 237 5.58 8.55 18.30
C PHE A 237 6.64 9.66 18.17
N TRP A 238 6.55 10.51 17.15
CA TRP A 238 7.48 11.64 16.98
C TRP A 238 7.15 12.89 17.80
N SER A 239 6.08 12.87 18.60
CA SER A 239 5.63 14.03 19.37
C SER A 239 5.44 15.30 18.50
N GLY A 240 5.06 15.15 17.22
CA GLY A 240 4.88 16.26 16.27
C GLY A 240 5.69 16.13 14.97
N ASP A 241 6.27 17.25 14.51
CA ASP A 241 6.73 17.49 13.13
C ASP A 241 8.24 17.35 12.88
N SER A 242 8.95 16.50 13.62
CA SER A 242 10.43 16.46 13.54
C SER A 242 11.02 15.16 12.98
N ALA A 243 10.48 14.66 11.88
CA ALA A 243 11.15 13.62 11.12
C ALA A 243 11.69 14.16 9.80
N ALA A 244 13.02 14.30 9.79
CA ALA A 244 13.79 14.51 8.60
C ALA A 244 14.19 13.14 8.03
N PHE A 245 14.02 12.92 6.73
CA PHE A 245 14.33 11.65 6.07
C PHE A 245 15.20 11.87 4.84
N ASP A 246 15.91 10.83 4.43
CA ASP A 246 16.79 10.91 3.27
C ASP A 246 15.95 10.77 2.01
N VAL A 247 15.87 11.81 1.19
CA VAL A 247 15.16 11.70 -0.09
C VAL A 247 16.01 10.80 -0.99
N PRO A 248 15.48 9.66 -1.48
CA PRO A 248 16.26 8.71 -2.26
C PRO A 248 16.72 9.34 -3.57
N ALA A 249 17.95 9.05 -3.96
CA ALA A 249 18.44 9.42 -5.28
C ALA A 249 17.78 8.51 -6.33
N LEU A 250 17.10 9.11 -7.31
CA LEU A 250 16.47 8.40 -8.41
C LEU A 250 17.26 8.61 -9.69
N THR A 251 17.58 7.52 -10.38
CA THR A 251 18.25 7.60 -11.67
C THR A 251 17.37 8.38 -12.66
N HIS A 252 17.96 9.38 -13.32
CA HIS A 252 17.29 10.22 -14.33
C HIS A 252 16.11 11.06 -13.84
N HIS A 253 15.82 11.13 -12.54
CA HIS A 253 14.75 11.98 -12.01
C HIS A 253 15.24 12.82 -10.84
N ARG A 254 14.69 14.01 -10.67
CA ARG A 254 14.94 14.86 -9.50
C ARG A 254 13.63 15.13 -8.78
N PHE A 255 13.70 15.05 -7.45
CA PHE A 255 12.67 15.64 -6.60
C PHE A 255 12.88 17.14 -6.52
N GLN A 256 11.77 17.87 -6.60
CA GLN A 256 11.65 19.29 -6.31
C GLN A 256 10.60 19.43 -5.20
N PRO A 257 11.03 19.36 -3.93
CA PRO A 257 10.13 19.54 -2.79
C PRO A 257 9.46 20.92 -2.83
N GLU A 258 8.23 21.00 -2.34
CA GLU A 258 7.58 22.30 -2.15
C GLU A 258 8.31 23.11 -1.06
N GLN A 259 8.11 24.43 -1.06
CA GLN A 259 8.72 25.31 -0.05
C GLN A 259 8.31 24.86 1.36
N GLY A 260 9.29 24.67 2.24
CA GLY A 260 9.07 24.19 3.62
C GLY A 260 9.17 22.67 3.80
N TYR A 261 9.16 21.89 2.71
CA TYR A 261 9.26 20.42 2.73
C TYR A 261 10.70 19.89 2.54
N TRP A 262 11.69 20.77 2.53
CA TRP A 262 13.11 20.41 2.57
C TRP A 262 13.76 21.03 3.81
N SER A 263 14.75 20.35 4.37
CA SER A 263 15.47 20.82 5.56
C SER A 263 16.93 21.18 5.26
N ASP A 264 17.63 20.33 4.51
CA ASP A 264 19.05 20.51 4.21
C ASP A 264 19.48 19.65 3.01
N ILE A 265 20.71 19.86 2.55
CA ILE A 265 21.43 18.97 1.64
C ILE A 265 22.66 18.44 2.39
N LYS A 266 22.73 17.13 2.57
CA LYS A 266 23.89 16.49 3.23
C LYS A 266 25.17 16.71 2.43
N ALA A 267 26.32 16.57 3.09
CA ALA A 267 27.64 16.69 2.47
C ALA A 267 27.86 15.76 1.25
N ASN A 268 27.14 14.64 1.17
CA ASN A 268 27.17 13.70 0.05
C ASN A 268 26.19 14.07 -1.09
N GLY A 269 25.54 15.24 -1.03
CA GLY A 269 24.56 15.71 -2.00
C GLY A 269 23.16 15.12 -1.84
N THR A 270 22.90 14.30 -0.83
CA THR A 270 21.55 13.75 -0.56
C THR A 270 20.66 14.82 0.06
N TRP A 271 19.49 15.04 -0.55
CA TRP A 271 18.47 15.95 -0.01
C TRP A 271 17.82 15.35 1.23
N VAL A 272 17.54 16.21 2.21
CA VAL A 272 16.82 15.81 3.43
C VAL A 272 15.42 16.38 3.40
N GLY A 273 14.44 15.50 3.24
CA GLY A 273 13.02 15.84 3.23
C GLY A 273 12.54 16.10 4.65
N ARG A 274 11.61 17.05 4.80
CA ARG A 274 10.99 17.38 6.08
C ARG A 274 9.49 17.13 6.00
N LEU A 275 8.97 16.34 6.94
CA LEU A 275 7.52 16.21 7.11
C LEU A 275 6.97 17.47 7.80
N VAL A 276 5.92 18.06 7.23
CA VAL A 276 5.12 19.14 7.81
C VAL A 276 3.74 18.57 8.08
N GLU A 277 3.29 18.61 9.34
CA GLU A 277 2.06 17.98 9.80
C GLU A 277 1.93 16.49 9.43
N GLY A 278 3.07 15.79 9.37
CA GLY A 278 3.14 14.39 8.96
C GLY A 278 3.01 14.14 7.45
N VAL A 279 3.12 15.18 6.61
CA VAL A 279 3.07 15.07 5.14
C VAL A 279 4.36 15.63 4.53
N TRP A 280 4.80 15.07 3.42
CA TRP A 280 5.87 15.60 2.58
C TRP A 280 5.40 15.64 1.13
N LEU A 281 5.59 16.79 0.48
CA LEU A 281 5.16 17.06 -0.89
C LEU A 281 6.35 17.42 -1.76
N ALA A 282 6.41 16.79 -2.94
CA ALA A 282 7.41 17.10 -3.95
C ALA A 282 6.87 16.85 -5.35
N ASP A 283 7.43 17.57 -6.31
CA ASP A 283 7.31 17.23 -7.72
C ASP A 283 8.50 16.40 -8.16
N LEU A 284 8.27 15.46 -9.07
CA LEU A 284 9.31 14.63 -9.67
C LEU A 284 9.41 14.95 -11.16
N TYR A 285 10.60 15.36 -11.59
CA TYR A 285 10.87 15.72 -12.98
C TYR A 285 11.98 14.85 -13.59
N PRO A 286 11.90 14.50 -14.88
CA PRO A 286 13.02 13.90 -15.61
C PRO A 286 14.22 14.86 -15.69
N ASN A 287 15.44 14.33 -15.55
CA ASN A 287 16.70 15.08 -15.64
C ASN A 287 17.31 14.97 -17.04
N GLY A 288 16.95 15.89 -17.94
CA GLY A 288 17.77 16.29 -19.09
C GLY A 288 17.99 15.30 -20.24
N GLN A 289 17.36 14.12 -20.24
CA GLN A 289 17.32 13.24 -21.42
C GLN A 289 15.90 13.19 -21.98
N ALA A 290 15.74 13.72 -23.18
CA ALA A 290 14.52 13.54 -23.96
C ALA A 290 14.44 12.07 -24.39
N GLY A 291 13.47 11.33 -23.88
CA GLY A 291 13.14 10.02 -24.41
C GLY A 291 12.57 9.08 -23.36
N LEU A 292 11.43 8.49 -23.70
CA LEU A 292 10.69 7.42 -23.03
C LEU A 292 11.54 6.20 -22.58
N ALA A 293 12.84 6.16 -22.91
CA ALA A 293 13.73 5.03 -22.67
C ALA A 293 14.11 4.80 -21.20
N ASN A 294 13.97 5.80 -20.32
CA ASN A 294 14.41 5.73 -18.91
C ASN A 294 13.35 6.22 -17.91
N LEU A 295 12.06 6.03 -18.22
CA LEU A 295 10.97 6.46 -17.33
C LEU A 295 10.85 5.53 -16.12
N LEU A 296 10.96 6.11 -14.91
CA LEU A 296 10.57 5.42 -13.70
C LEU A 296 9.05 5.30 -13.64
N THR A 297 8.57 4.14 -13.24
CA THR A 297 7.15 3.93 -12.93
C THR A 297 6.81 4.55 -11.58
N ALA A 298 5.55 4.95 -11.39
CA ALA A 298 5.05 5.42 -10.10
C ALA A 298 5.38 4.42 -8.97
N THR A 299 5.25 3.12 -9.24
CA THR A 299 5.58 2.05 -8.30
C THR A 299 7.05 2.06 -7.88
N GLN A 300 7.99 2.32 -8.80
CA GLN A 300 9.42 2.40 -8.46
C GLN A 300 9.72 3.60 -7.57
N VAL A 301 9.09 4.74 -7.85
CA VAL A 301 9.21 5.96 -7.01
C VAL A 301 8.66 5.70 -5.61
N GLN A 302 7.47 5.07 -5.53
CA GLN A 302 6.85 4.68 -4.24
C GLN A 302 7.75 3.74 -3.44
N SER A 303 8.31 2.71 -4.07
CA SER A 303 9.19 1.76 -3.39
C SER A 303 10.44 2.44 -2.82
N ALA A 304 11.11 3.31 -3.60
CA ALA A 304 12.32 3.99 -3.13
C ALA A 304 12.06 4.92 -1.92
N LEU A 305 10.96 5.68 -1.95
CA LEU A 305 10.57 6.55 -0.84
C LEU A 305 10.14 5.75 0.39
N PHE A 306 9.40 4.66 0.17
CA PHE A 306 9.00 3.75 1.22
C PHE A 306 10.21 3.14 1.93
N GLU A 307 11.19 2.64 1.18
CA GLU A 307 12.42 2.08 1.75
C GLU A 307 13.15 3.09 2.64
N SER A 308 13.26 4.35 2.20
CA SER A 308 13.88 5.41 3.00
C SER A 308 13.12 5.70 4.30
N MET A 309 11.80 5.90 4.22
CA MET A 309 10.98 6.17 5.40
C MET A 309 10.93 4.99 6.37
N TYR A 310 10.85 3.80 5.82
CA TYR A 310 10.83 2.57 6.59
C TYR A 310 12.16 2.39 7.35
N ALA A 311 13.30 2.63 6.69
CA ALA A 311 14.61 2.61 7.34
C ALA A 311 14.73 3.67 8.46
N LEU A 312 14.13 4.86 8.27
CA LEU A 312 14.06 5.88 9.32
C LEU A 312 13.26 5.39 10.54
N LEU A 313 12.06 4.86 10.32
CA LEU A 313 11.18 4.34 11.38
C LEU A 313 11.82 3.18 12.15
N GLU A 314 12.49 2.27 11.44
CA GLU A 314 13.26 1.18 12.04
C GLU A 314 14.40 1.73 12.90
N LYS A 315 15.21 2.64 12.36
CA LYS A 315 16.33 3.27 13.08
C LYS A 315 15.88 3.98 14.35
N GLN A 316 14.71 4.62 14.33
CA GLN A 316 14.17 5.32 15.49
C GLN A 316 13.44 4.40 16.47
N GLY A 317 13.18 3.15 16.11
CA GLY A 317 12.59 2.16 17.01
C GLY A 317 11.06 2.13 17.04
N PHE A 318 10.37 2.82 16.10
CA PHE A 318 8.90 2.87 16.04
C PHE A 318 8.27 1.47 16.08
N TYR A 319 8.78 0.55 15.27
CA TYR A 319 8.26 -0.81 15.19
C TYR A 319 8.51 -1.64 16.45
N ARG A 320 9.61 -1.38 17.17
CA ARG A 320 9.89 -2.05 18.46
C ARG A 320 8.90 -1.60 19.53
N GLU A 321 8.63 -0.30 19.63
CA GLU A 321 7.68 0.24 20.60
C GLU A 321 6.26 -0.29 20.34
N ARG A 322 5.86 -0.36 19.07
CA ARG A 322 4.58 -0.89 18.67
C ARG A 322 4.41 -2.38 19.01
N MET A 323 5.45 -3.19 18.88
CA MET A 323 5.42 -4.61 19.31
C MET A 323 5.23 -4.74 20.83
N LEU A 324 5.91 -3.91 21.63
CA LEU A 324 5.74 -3.92 23.09
C LEU A 324 4.32 -3.49 23.48
N ALA A 325 3.75 -2.51 22.78
CA ALA A 325 2.37 -2.07 23.00
C ALA A 325 1.33 -3.13 22.59
N SER A 326 1.60 -3.94 21.57
CA SER A 326 0.71 -5.02 21.16
C SER A 326 0.81 -6.25 22.08
N GLU A 327 2.00 -6.58 22.60
CA GLU A 327 2.19 -7.64 23.60
C GLU A 327 1.44 -7.34 24.91
N GLY A 328 1.41 -6.08 25.35
CA GLY A 328 0.58 -5.64 26.49
C GLY A 328 -0.94 -5.75 26.26
N ARG A 329 -1.38 -5.83 24.99
CA ARG A 329 -2.78 -6.01 24.58
C ARG A 329 -3.08 -7.43 24.06
N GLY A 330 -2.06 -8.29 23.96
CA GLY A 330 -1.96 -9.35 22.95
C GLY A 330 -2.10 -10.78 23.45
N ALA A 331 -2.66 -11.03 24.63
CA ALA A 331 -3.12 -12.38 24.98
C ALA A 331 -4.38 -12.81 24.18
N ALA A 332 -4.99 -11.92 23.39
CA ALA A 332 -6.30 -12.16 22.78
C ALA A 332 -6.38 -12.07 21.23
N ALA A 333 -5.35 -11.62 20.51
CA ALA A 333 -5.51 -11.19 19.10
C ALA A 333 -4.91 -12.12 18.02
N VAL A 334 -4.26 -13.23 18.38
CA VAL A 334 -3.76 -14.23 17.40
C VAL A 334 -4.32 -15.61 17.71
N ALA A 335 -5.64 -15.70 17.89
CA ALA A 335 -6.37 -16.88 17.47
C ALA A 335 -6.74 -16.66 16.01
N ILE A 336 -5.81 -16.98 15.10
CA ILE A 336 -6.15 -17.18 13.69
C ILE A 336 -7.19 -18.29 13.72
N ALA A 337 -8.46 -17.96 13.44
CA ALA A 337 -9.59 -18.87 13.50
C ALA A 337 -9.38 -20.03 12.54
N GLY A 338 -8.73 -21.07 13.04
CA GLY A 338 -8.84 -22.44 12.59
C GLY A 338 -9.75 -23.16 13.57
N ASP A 339 -11.05 -22.88 13.50
CA ASP A 339 -12.04 -23.82 14.00
C ASP A 339 -12.97 -24.20 12.85
N THR A 340 -12.80 -25.46 12.49
CA THR A 340 -13.55 -26.22 11.51
C THR A 340 -15.02 -26.35 11.90
N HIS A 341 -15.88 -26.28 10.89
CA HIS A 341 -17.30 -26.69 10.91
C HIS A 341 -17.58 -27.98 11.70
N PRO A 342 -18.78 -28.13 12.27
CA PRO A 342 -19.52 -29.39 12.16
C PRO A 342 -20.17 -29.54 10.77
#